data_AF-A0A1C6MM01-F1
#
_entry.id   AF-A0A1C6MM01-F1
#
_cell.length_a   1.000
_cell.length_b   1.000
_cell.length_c   1.000
_cell.angle_alpha   90.00
_cell.angle_beta   90.00
_cell.angle_gamma   90.00
#
_symmetry.space_group_name_H-M   'P 1'
#
loop_
_entity.id
_entity.type
_entity.pdbx_description
1 polymer ?
#
loop_
_entity_poly.entity_id
_entity_poly.type
_entity_poly.pdbx_seq_one_letter_code
_entity_poly.pdbx_strand_id
1 'polypeptide(L)'
;MDTGPGAGTVSCGVPCDLVTVPARQGLEAVDILRLRDGLGPVLLCDGEGDTVGFLVPPGTAACWDLPGSSCTQTPGRPRTVAHEPQLAGTGWLVPPEWAFGVATDASLLRAALGEAARTIEAVDRCQ
;
A
#
# COMPACT_ATOMS: atom_id res chain seq x y z
N MET A 1 31.38 -28.60 -12.74
CA MET A 1 29.92 -28.79 -12.58
C MET A 1 29.60 -28.25 -11.20
N ASP A 2 29.19 -26.99 -11.15
CA ASP A 2 28.75 -26.35 -9.91
C ASP A 2 27.26 -26.65 -9.75
N THR A 3 26.87 -27.27 -8.64
CA THR A 3 25.46 -27.46 -8.29
C THR A 3 25.35 -27.39 -6.78
N GLY A 4 25.46 -26.18 -6.23
CA GLY A 4 24.92 -25.89 -4.90
C GLY A 4 23.39 -25.75 -5.01
N PRO A 5 22.58 -26.51 -4.25
CA PRO A 5 21.16 -26.20 -4.15
C PRO A 5 21.05 -24.91 -3.35
N GLY A 6 20.76 -23.81 -4.04
CA GLY A 6 20.32 -22.57 -3.43
C GLY A 6 19.12 -22.89 -2.54
N ALA A 7 19.33 -22.77 -1.23
CA ALA A 7 18.26 -22.88 -0.25
C ALA A 7 17.20 -21.84 -0.64
N GLY A 8 16.10 -22.33 -1.19
CA GLY A 8 14.91 -21.51 -1.40
C GLY A 8 14.46 -21.04 -0.04
N THR A 9 14.80 -19.80 0.30
CA THR A 9 14.22 -19.11 1.45
C THR A 9 12.72 -19.07 1.21
N VAL A 10 12.00 -19.97 1.87
CA VAL A 10 10.55 -19.91 2.00
C VAL A 10 10.23 -18.60 2.73
N SER A 11 9.97 -17.53 1.97
CA SER A 11 9.53 -16.27 2.56
C SER A 11 8.11 -16.48 3.06
N CYS A 12 7.98 -16.61 4.38
CA CYS A 12 6.71 -16.67 5.06
C CYS A 12 6.04 -15.30 4.94
N GLY A 13 5.30 -15.07 3.86
CA GLY A 13 4.58 -13.83 3.65
C GLY A 13 3.47 -13.66 4.65
N VAL A 14 3.44 -12.50 5.30
CA VAL A 14 2.28 -12.10 6.10
C VAL A 14 1.14 -11.82 5.12
N PRO A 15 -0.05 -12.41 5.31
CA PRO A 15 -1.22 -12.07 4.50
C PRO A 15 -1.59 -10.61 4.76
N CYS A 16 -1.80 -9.83 3.68
CA CYS A 16 -2.18 -8.42 3.75
C CYS A 16 -3.31 -8.15 2.74
N ASP A 17 -4.19 -7.21 3.06
CA ASP A 17 -5.15 -6.64 2.11
C ASP A 17 -4.51 -5.43 1.41
N LEU A 18 -5.08 -5.03 0.26
CA LEU A 18 -4.58 -3.91 -0.53
C LEU A 18 -5.65 -2.82 -0.63
N VAL A 19 -5.30 -1.60 -0.23
CA VAL A 19 -6.12 -0.40 -0.44
C VAL A 19 -5.53 0.40 -1.59
N THR A 20 -6.28 0.56 -2.68
CA THR A 20 -5.89 1.37 -3.85
C THR A 20 -6.62 2.70 -3.88
N VAL A 21 -5.91 3.78 -4.18
CA VAL A 21 -6.41 5.15 -4.26
C VAL A 21 -5.77 5.92 -5.43
N PRO A 22 -6.41 6.99 -5.92
CA PRO A 22 -5.78 7.89 -6.89
C PRO A 22 -4.47 8.46 -6.36
N ALA A 23 -3.46 8.59 -7.22
CA ALA A 23 -2.10 8.97 -6.86
C ALA A 23 -2.03 10.30 -6.11
N ARG A 24 -2.79 11.32 -6.54
CA ARG A 24 -2.82 12.63 -5.86
C ARG A 24 -3.23 12.50 -4.39
N GLN A 25 -4.24 11.68 -4.09
CA GLN A 25 -4.69 11.45 -2.70
C GLN A 25 -3.75 10.49 -1.95
N GLY A 26 -3.27 9.46 -2.63
CA GLY A 26 -2.36 8.47 -2.05
C GLY A 26 -1.03 9.07 -1.63
N LEU A 27 -0.40 9.88 -2.47
CA LEU A 27 0.89 10.52 -2.17
C LEU A 27 0.78 11.48 -0.97
N GLU A 28 -0.28 12.29 -0.91
CA GLU A 28 -0.53 13.14 0.27
C GLU A 28 -0.74 12.30 1.54
N ALA A 29 -1.45 11.17 1.45
CA ALA A 29 -1.59 10.25 2.58
C ALA A 29 -0.26 9.59 2.97
N VAL A 30 0.62 9.28 2.00
CA VAL A 30 1.99 8.80 2.27
C VAL A 30 2.75 9.84 3.08
N ASP A 31 2.72 11.11 2.70
CA ASP A 31 3.44 12.16 3.40
C ASP A 31 2.90 12.37 4.82
N ILE A 32 1.58 12.36 5.01
CA ILE A 32 0.95 12.43 6.34
C ILE A 32 1.35 11.22 7.20
N LEU A 33 1.36 10.01 6.65
CA LEU A 33 1.72 8.79 7.37
C LEU A 33 3.21 8.75 7.72
N ARG A 34 4.07 9.27 6.84
CA ARG A 34 5.51 9.43 7.10
C ARG A 34 5.77 10.37 8.27
N LEU A 35 5.03 11.47 8.36
CA LEU A 35 5.11 12.40 9.49
C LEU A 35 4.61 11.79 10.81
N ARG A 36 3.88 10.69 10.75
CA ARG A 36 3.29 9.98 11.91
C ARG A 36 3.98 8.66 12.23
N ASP A 37 5.11 8.35 11.57
CA ASP A 37 5.83 7.07 11.66
C ASP A 37 4.94 5.82 11.46
N GLY A 38 3.82 6.00 10.75
CA GLY A 38 2.77 4.97 10.58
C GLY A 38 2.77 4.34 9.19
N LEU A 39 3.75 4.67 8.36
CA LEU A 39 3.78 4.24 6.96
C LEU A 39 4.28 2.79 6.81
N GLY A 40 3.40 1.92 6.34
CA GLY A 40 3.75 0.58 5.88
C GLY A 40 4.26 0.57 4.43
N PRO A 41 4.42 -0.62 3.83
CA PRO A 41 4.87 -0.76 2.45
C PRO A 41 3.81 -0.21 1.47
N VAL A 42 4.27 0.51 0.45
CA VAL A 42 3.42 1.22 -0.52
C VAL A 42 3.83 0.90 -1.95
N LEU A 43 2.84 0.75 -2.81
CA LEU A 43 2.94 0.25 -4.16
C LEU A 43 2.39 1.27 -5.16
N LEU A 44 2.97 1.32 -6.35
CA LEU A 44 2.31 1.86 -7.54
C LEU A 44 1.54 0.69 -8.17
N CYS A 45 0.23 0.84 -8.33
CA CYS A 45 -0.67 -0.21 -8.79
C CYS A 45 -0.95 -0.19 -10.29
N ASP A 46 -0.47 0.81 -11.00
CA ASP A 46 -0.49 0.90 -12.45
C ASP A 46 0.88 1.34 -13.00
N GLY A 47 1.11 0.99 -14.27
CA GLY A 47 2.37 1.35 -14.96
C GLY A 47 2.48 2.84 -15.27
N GLU A 48 1.37 3.58 -15.16
CA GLU A 48 1.30 5.02 -15.41
C GLU A 48 1.51 5.84 -14.12
N GLY A 49 1.42 5.21 -12.93
CA GLY A 49 1.61 5.86 -11.64
C GLY A 49 0.41 6.67 -11.15
N ASP A 50 -0.78 6.42 -11.71
CA ASP A 50 -2.04 7.10 -11.37
C ASP A 50 -2.73 6.50 -10.14
N THR A 51 -2.32 5.32 -9.70
CA THR A 51 -2.92 4.61 -8.55
C THR A 51 -1.85 4.16 -7.57
N VAL A 52 -2.04 4.54 -6.30
CA VAL A 52 -1.18 4.13 -5.19
C VAL A 52 -1.90 3.07 -4.35
N GLY A 53 -1.18 2.01 -3.99
CA GLY A 53 -1.65 0.88 -3.20
C GLY A 53 -0.95 0.77 -1.85
N PHE A 54 -1.72 0.68 -0.77
CA PHE A 54 -1.21 0.49 0.59
C PHE A 54 -1.48 -0.95 1.04
N LEU A 55 -0.45 -1.61 1.56
CA LEU A 55 -0.65 -2.87 2.28
C LEU A 55 -1.18 -2.59 3.68
N VAL A 56 -2.29 -3.22 4.02
CA VAL A 56 -2.95 -3.12 5.33
C VAL A 56 -3.15 -4.51 5.94
N PRO A 57 -3.36 -4.61 7.26
CA PRO A 57 -3.64 -5.88 7.92
C PRO A 57 -4.79 -6.65 7.24
N PRO A 58 -4.74 -7.98 7.22
CA PRO A 58 -5.75 -8.81 6.58
C PRO A 58 -7.10 -8.67 7.29
N GLY A 59 -8.19 -8.74 6.53
CA GLY A 59 -9.56 -8.52 7.03
C GLY A 59 -9.97 -7.04 7.04
N THR A 60 -9.07 -6.12 6.68
CA THR A 60 -9.41 -4.70 6.51
C THR A 60 -10.42 -4.51 5.39
N ALA A 61 -10.31 -5.27 4.30
CA ALA A 61 -11.19 -5.17 3.15
C ALA A 61 -12.67 -5.39 3.49
N ALA A 62 -12.97 -6.24 4.48
CA ALA A 62 -14.34 -6.52 4.91
C ALA A 62 -15.04 -5.32 5.57
N CYS A 63 -14.25 -4.38 6.12
CA CYS A 63 -14.74 -3.21 6.86
C CYS A 63 -14.21 -1.91 6.25
N TRP A 64 -13.82 -1.91 4.97
CA TRP A 64 -13.32 -0.72 4.31
C TRP A 64 -14.46 0.03 3.62
N ASP A 65 -14.82 1.18 4.18
CA ASP A 65 -15.90 2.04 3.70
C ASP A 65 -15.40 3.49 3.63
N LEU A 66 -14.42 3.74 2.77
CA LEU A 66 -13.90 5.08 2.53
C LEU A 66 -14.09 5.47 1.05
N PRO A 67 -14.90 6.49 0.74
CA PRO A 67 -15.13 6.93 -0.63
C PRO A 67 -13.84 7.33 -1.37
N GLY A 68 -13.79 7.06 -2.68
CA GLY A 68 -12.60 7.36 -3.49
C GLY A 68 -11.43 6.39 -3.29
N SER A 69 -11.61 5.37 -2.45
CA SER A 69 -10.65 4.30 -2.24
C SER A 69 -11.32 2.94 -2.40
N SER A 70 -10.57 1.98 -2.93
CA SER A 70 -11.04 0.60 -3.10
C SER A 70 -10.14 -0.31 -2.28
N CYS A 71 -10.71 -1.10 -1.38
CA CYS A 71 -9.97 -2.14 -0.70
C CYS A 71 -10.30 -3.49 -1.31
N THR A 72 -9.27 -4.17 -1.79
CA THR A 72 -9.38 -5.52 -2.34
C THR A 72 -8.73 -6.48 -1.37
N GLN A 73 -9.53 -7.42 -0.87
CA GLN A 73 -8.98 -8.63 -0.28
C GLN A 73 -8.30 -9.40 -1.41
N THR A 74 -7.03 -9.77 -1.25
CA THR A 74 -6.36 -10.55 -2.29
C THR A 74 -6.87 -11.99 -2.24
N PRO A 75 -7.57 -12.50 -3.27
CA PRO A 75 -8.09 -13.86 -3.24
C PRO A 75 -6.97 -14.86 -3.55
N GLY A 76 -6.70 -15.77 -2.62
CA GLY A 76 -6.06 -17.06 -2.93
C GLY A 76 -4.54 -17.17 -2.82
N ARG A 77 -3.77 -16.09 -2.56
CA ARG A 77 -2.36 -16.21 -2.18
C ARG A 77 -1.93 -15.01 -1.34
N PRO A 78 -1.28 -15.21 -0.16
CA PRO A 78 -0.75 -14.09 0.61
C PRO A 78 0.22 -13.31 -0.28
N ARG A 79 -0.02 -12.00 -0.44
CA ARG A 79 0.97 -11.12 -1.04
C ARG A 79 2.08 -10.96 -0.02
N THR A 80 3.10 -11.80 -0.15
CA THR A 80 4.27 -11.73 0.70
C THR A 80 4.92 -10.37 0.51
N VAL A 81 5.01 -9.62 1.61
CA VAL A 81 5.74 -8.35 1.69
C VAL A 81 7.16 -8.47 1.08
N ALA A 82 7.77 -9.67 1.08
CA ALA A 82 9.13 -9.90 0.63
C ALA A 82 9.35 -10.08 -0.90
N HIS A 83 8.42 -9.73 -1.79
CA HIS A 83 8.69 -9.79 -3.22
C HIS A 83 8.16 -8.57 -3.98
N GLU A 84 8.95 -8.10 -4.95
CA GLU A 84 8.46 -7.20 -6.00
C GLU A 84 7.09 -7.69 -6.50
N PRO A 85 6.12 -6.78 -6.62
CA PRO A 85 4.83 -7.10 -7.20
C PRO A 85 5.01 -7.82 -8.53
N GLN A 86 4.58 -9.09 -8.61
CA GLN A 86 4.61 -9.83 -9.88
C GLN A 86 3.52 -9.35 -10.86
N LEU A 87 2.85 -8.24 -10.56
CA LEU A 87 1.85 -7.64 -11.46
C LEU A 87 2.60 -6.70 -12.41
N ALA A 88 2.55 -7.00 -13.71
CA ALA A 88 3.20 -6.19 -14.74
C ALA A 88 2.75 -4.72 -14.61
N GLY A 89 3.72 -3.80 -14.57
CA GLY A 89 3.46 -2.37 -14.38
C GLY A 89 3.30 -1.92 -12.93
N THR A 90 3.52 -2.78 -11.93
CA THR A 90 3.50 -2.36 -10.52
C THR A 90 4.89 -2.33 -9.91
N GLY A 91 5.20 -1.27 -9.17
CA GLY A 91 6.49 -1.06 -8.52
C GLY A 91 6.32 -0.67 -7.06
N TRP A 92 7.39 -0.78 -6.26
CA TRP A 92 7.37 -0.26 -4.90
C TRP A 92 7.57 1.26 -4.92
N LEU A 93 6.62 1.99 -4.31
CA LEU A 93 6.84 3.39 -3.94
C LEU A 93 7.62 3.48 -2.63
N VAL A 94 7.23 2.64 -1.67
CA VAL A 94 7.98 2.42 -0.42
C VAL A 94 8.15 0.92 -0.26
N PRO A 95 9.36 0.41 -0.49
CA PRO A 95 9.63 -1.00 -0.36
C PRO A 95 9.63 -1.38 1.14
N PRO A 96 9.39 -2.64 1.47
CA PRO A 96 9.18 -3.08 2.83
C PRO A 96 10.38 -2.87 3.76
N GLU A 97 11.60 -2.87 3.22
CA GLU A 97 12.82 -2.56 3.95
C GLU A 97 12.89 -1.10 4.44
N TRP A 98 12.10 -0.21 3.85
CA TRP A 98 12.02 1.21 4.22
C TRP A 98 10.71 1.57 4.93
N ALA A 99 9.82 0.59 5.14
CA ALA A 99 8.58 0.77 5.87
C ALA A 99 8.81 0.67 7.38
N PHE A 100 7.99 1.36 8.18
CA PHE A 100 8.03 1.30 9.64
C PHE A 100 7.45 -0.01 10.20
N GLY A 101 6.69 -0.74 9.39
CA GLY A 101 6.07 -2.01 9.76
C GLY A 101 5.72 -2.86 8.54
N VAL A 102 5.23 -4.07 8.80
CA VAL A 102 4.85 -5.04 7.75
C VAL A 102 3.58 -4.64 6.99
N ALA A 103 2.75 -3.79 7.58
CA ALA A 103 1.52 -3.25 7.00
C ALA A 103 1.20 -1.89 7.63
N THR A 104 0.50 -1.04 6.88
CA THR A 104 -0.01 0.26 7.36
C THR A 104 -1.25 0.02 8.22
N ASP A 105 -1.30 0.58 9.42
CA ASP A 105 -2.51 0.50 10.25
C ASP A 105 -3.73 1.06 9.51
N ALA A 106 -4.81 0.28 9.42
CA ALA A 106 -5.98 0.64 8.64
C ALA A 106 -6.70 1.89 9.17
N SER A 107 -6.65 2.15 10.48
CA SER A 107 -7.26 3.34 11.08
C SER A 107 -6.43 4.58 10.79
N LEU A 108 -5.10 4.47 10.89
CA LEU A 108 -4.18 5.54 10.48
C LEU A 108 -4.31 5.86 8.99
N LEU A 109 -4.41 4.84 8.13
CA LEU A 109 -4.60 5.02 6.70
C LEU A 109 -5.91 5.75 6.39
N ARG A 110 -7.04 5.36 7.03
CA ARG A 110 -8.32 6.07 6.85
C ARG A 110 -8.22 7.53 7.27
N ALA A 111 -7.60 7.81 8.41
CA ALA A 111 -7.42 9.17 8.90
C ALA A 111 -6.58 10.02 7.93
N ALA A 112 -5.47 9.46 7.43
CA ALA A 112 -4.59 10.12 6.47
C ALA A 112 -5.28 10.37 5.13
N LEU A 113 -5.99 9.39 4.58
CA LEU A 113 -6.73 9.54 3.32
C LEU A 113 -7.86 10.57 3.41
N GLY A 114 -8.57 10.61 4.55
CA GLY A 114 -9.60 11.62 4.80
C GLY A 114 -9.03 13.04 4.97
N GLU A 115 -7.83 13.16 5.53
CA GLU A 115 -7.13 14.44 5.61
C GLU A 115 -6.59 14.89 4.26
N ALA A 116 -5.97 13.98 3.49
CA ALA A 116 -5.54 14.24 2.11
C ALA A 116 -6.71 14.73 1.23
N ALA A 117 -7.88 14.08 1.31
CA ALA A 117 -9.07 14.51 0.58
C ALA A 117 -9.47 15.95 0.92
N ARG A 118 -9.50 16.32 2.21
CA ARG A 118 -9.82 17.68 2.65
C ARG A 118 -8.79 18.71 2.18
N THR A 119 -7.50 18.36 2.22
CA THR A 119 -6.42 19.22 1.73
C THR A 119 -6.58 19.48 0.24
N ILE A 120 -6.83 18.43 -0.55
CA ILE A 120 -7.07 18.53 -1.99
C ILE A 120 -8.30 19.38 -2.29
N GLU A 121 -9.43 19.13 -1.62
CA GLU A 121 -10.66 19.94 -1.77
C GLU A 121 -10.46 21.40 -1.39
N ALA A 122 -9.60 21.70 -0.41
CA ALA A 122 -9.26 23.07 -0.05
C ALA A 122 -8.45 23.77 -1.16
N VAL A 123 -7.49 23.06 -1.77
CA VAL A 123 -6.68 23.56 -2.89
C VAL A 123 -7.55 23.78 -4.14
N ASP A 124 -8.40 22.80 -4.49
CA ASP A 124 -9.25 22.86 -5.68
C ASP A 124 -10.29 24.01 -5.59
N ARG A 125 -10.72 24.41 -4.38
CA ARG A 125 -11.63 25.56 -4.16
C ARG A 125 -10.95 26.94 -4.23
N CYS A 126 -9.63 26.99 -4.22
CA CYS A 126 -8.85 28.23 -4.32
C CYS A 126 -8.45 28.58 -5.77
N GLN A 127 -8.82 27.73 -6.74
CA GLN A 127 -8.62 27.96 -8.17
C GLN A 127 -9.83 28.69 -8.78
#